data_AF-A0A4Q3WSU0-F1
#
_entry.id   AF-A0A4Q3WSU0-F1
#
_cell.length_a   1.000
_cell.length_b   1.000
_cell.length_c   1.000
_cell.angle_alpha   90.00
_cell.angle_beta   90.00
_cell.angle_gamma   90.00
#
_symmetry.space_group_name_H-M   'P 1'
#
loop_
_entity.id
_entity.type
_entity.pdbx_description
1 polymer ?
#
loop_
_entity_poly.entity_id
_entity_poly.type
_entity_poly.pdbx_seq_one_letter_code
_entity_poly.pdbx_strand_id
1 'polypeptide(L)'
;QATDYNNVRDQYFKYWDNLVAEKTLTMPFFPNVTMGWDSSPRAAQDQAFGNFGYPFMNTISGNTPARFKEALQLTKDRLLAQEKGPRILNINCWNEWTEGSYLEPDTINKFGYLEAIRDVFGK
;
A
#
# COMPACT_ATOMS: atom_id res chain seq x y z
N GLN A 1 12.39 -11.41 -5.86
CA GLN A 1 12.32 -10.38 -6.93
C GLN A 1 11.59 -9.18 -6.36
N ALA A 2 11.90 -7.95 -6.80
CA ALA A 2 11.27 -6.74 -6.30
C ALA A 2 10.45 -6.05 -7.40
N THR A 3 9.21 -5.68 -7.09
CA THR A 3 8.30 -4.96 -7.98
C THR A 3 8.31 -3.48 -7.59
N ASP A 4 8.43 -2.57 -8.57
CA ASP A 4 8.38 -1.14 -8.30
C ASP A 4 7.04 -0.71 -7.67
N TYR A 5 7.11 0.17 -6.67
CA TYR A 5 5.96 0.65 -5.90
C TYR A 5 4.85 1.22 -6.77
N ASN A 6 5.17 2.04 -7.78
CA ASN A 6 4.14 2.64 -8.63
C ASN A 6 3.47 1.59 -9.50
N ASN A 7 4.19 0.55 -9.94
CA ASN A 7 3.56 -0.57 -10.63
C ASN A 7 2.55 -1.28 -9.72
N VAL A 8 2.91 -1.55 -8.45
CA VAL A 8 1.97 -2.17 -7.49
C VAL A 8 0.74 -1.29 -7.27
N ARG A 9 0.93 0.01 -7.04
CA ARG A 9 -0.15 1.00 -6.90
C ARG A 9 -1.07 1.01 -8.13
N ASP A 10 -0.49 1.06 -9.33
CA ASP A 10 -1.26 1.17 -10.57
C ASP A 10 -2.05 -0.12 -10.86
N GLN A 11 -1.49 -1.29 -10.56
CA GLN A 11 -2.22 -2.56 -10.64
C GLN A 11 -3.35 -2.63 -9.62
N TYR A 12 -3.13 -2.15 -8.38
CA TYR A 12 -4.18 -2.06 -7.37
C TYR A 12 -5.32 -1.14 -7.81
N PHE A 13 -5.01 0.00 -8.41
CA PHE A 13 -6.01 0.91 -8.95
C PHE A 13 -6.78 0.34 -10.13
N LYS A 14 -6.12 -0.40 -11.04
CA LYS A 14 -6.83 -1.15 -12.10
C LYS A 14 -7.79 -2.19 -11.52
N TYR A 15 -7.36 -2.92 -10.49
CA TYR A 15 -8.22 -3.87 -9.79
C TYR A 15 -9.44 -3.17 -9.18
N TRP A 16 -9.23 -2.03 -8.51
CA TRP A 16 -10.33 -1.24 -7.98
C TRP A 16 -11.27 -0.73 -9.08
N ASP A 17 -10.75 -0.22 -10.20
CA ASP A 17 -11.56 0.24 -11.33
C ASP A 17 -12.45 -0.89 -11.88
N ASN A 18 -11.92 -2.10 -12.00
CA ASN A 18 -12.67 -3.27 -12.43
C ASN A 18 -13.78 -3.63 -11.43
N LEU A 19 -13.49 -3.65 -10.12
CA LEU A 19 -14.49 -3.93 -9.09
C LEU A 19 -15.69 -2.96 -9.15
N VAL A 20 -15.41 -1.67 -9.39
CA VAL A 20 -16.46 -0.64 -9.51
C VAL A 20 -17.24 -0.82 -10.81
N ALA A 21 -16.57 -1.11 -11.92
CA ALA A 21 -17.20 -1.28 -13.23
C ALA A 21 -18.11 -2.52 -13.29
N GLU A 22 -17.69 -3.63 -12.69
CA GLU A 22 -18.44 -4.89 -12.68
C GLU A 22 -19.70 -4.83 -11.80
N LYS A 23 -19.80 -3.85 -10.88
CA LYS A 23 -20.92 -3.69 -9.92
C LYS A 23 -21.23 -4.98 -9.15
N THR A 24 -20.22 -5.82 -8.93
CA THR A 24 -20.34 -7.14 -8.29
C THR A 24 -20.39 -7.05 -6.76
N LEU A 25 -20.02 -5.91 -6.18
CA LEU A 25 -19.97 -5.72 -4.75
C LEU A 25 -21.35 -5.40 -4.16
N THR A 26 -21.79 -6.23 -3.22
CA THR A 26 -23.01 -6.01 -2.42
C THR A 26 -22.74 -5.15 -1.18
N MET A 27 -21.47 -4.90 -0.85
CA MET A 27 -21.02 -4.14 0.31
C MET A 27 -20.07 -3.01 -0.11
N PRO A 28 -19.95 -1.92 0.69
CA PRO A 28 -18.99 -0.86 0.41
C PRO A 28 -17.55 -1.38 0.32
N PHE A 29 -16.81 -0.89 -0.68
CA PHE A 29 -15.37 -1.15 -0.80
C PHE A 29 -14.59 -0.08 -0.04
N PHE A 30 -13.68 -0.52 0.84
CA PHE A 30 -12.73 0.37 1.53
C PHE A 30 -11.33 0.08 1.02
N PRO A 31 -10.71 0.98 0.25
CA PRO A 31 -9.38 0.74 -0.30
C PRO A 31 -8.34 0.65 0.82
N ASN A 32 -7.28 -0.11 0.56
CA ASN A 32 -6.09 -0.16 1.40
C ASN A 32 -4.91 0.50 0.67
N VAL A 33 -4.15 1.31 1.39
CA VAL A 33 -2.86 1.85 0.92
C VAL A 33 -1.77 1.28 1.82
N THR A 34 -0.65 0.85 1.25
CA THR A 34 0.52 0.43 2.02
C THR A 34 1.71 1.31 1.66
N MET A 35 2.62 1.50 2.63
CA MET A 35 3.92 2.09 2.37
C MET A 35 4.92 1.09 1.79
N GLY A 36 4.65 -0.22 1.79
CA GLY A 36 5.62 -1.23 1.37
C GLY A 36 5.16 -2.68 1.58
N TRP A 37 6.02 -3.61 1.17
CA TRP A 37 5.89 -5.04 1.46
C TRP A 37 7.24 -5.73 1.22
N ASP A 38 7.74 -6.43 2.23
CA ASP A 38 8.93 -7.28 2.17
C ASP A 38 8.83 -8.41 3.19
N SER A 39 8.39 -9.59 2.75
CA SER A 39 8.32 -10.80 3.57
C SER A 39 9.64 -11.59 3.61
N SER A 40 10.70 -11.13 2.95
CA SER A 40 11.99 -11.85 2.88
C SER A 40 12.64 -12.13 4.25
N PRO A 41 12.49 -11.30 5.30
CA PRO A 41 13.00 -11.64 6.63
C PRO A 41 12.34 -12.89 7.24
N ARG A 42 11.15 -13.27 6.77
CA ARG A 42 10.42 -14.46 7.22
C ARG A 42 10.81 -15.72 6.45
N ALA A 43 11.51 -15.58 5.33
CA ALA A 43 11.95 -16.71 4.51
C ALA A 43 13.15 -17.44 5.13
N ALA A 44 13.26 -18.74 4.84
CA ALA A 44 14.46 -19.51 5.20
C ALA A 44 15.65 -18.98 4.38
N GLN A 45 16.66 -18.44 5.06
CA GLN A 45 17.77 -17.71 4.42
C GLN A 45 18.75 -18.62 3.67
N ASP A 46 18.66 -19.93 3.89
CA ASP A 46 19.41 -20.98 3.18
C ASP A 46 18.71 -21.45 1.89
N GLN A 47 17.49 -20.97 1.62
CA GLN A 47 16.73 -21.31 0.43
C GLN A 47 16.75 -20.20 -0.62
N ALA A 48 16.63 -20.57 -1.90
CA ALA A 48 16.50 -19.60 -2.96
C ALA A 48 15.22 -18.76 -2.80
N PHE A 49 15.36 -17.44 -2.83
CA PHE A 49 14.20 -16.55 -2.75
C PHE A 49 13.50 -16.44 -4.11
N GLY A 50 12.24 -16.88 -4.17
CA GLY A 50 11.42 -16.90 -5.39
C GLY A 50 9.95 -16.62 -5.09
N ASN A 51 9.07 -16.88 -6.06
CA ASN A 51 7.62 -16.74 -5.89
C ASN A 51 6.98 -18.12 -5.74
N PHE A 52 7.13 -18.70 -4.55
CA PHE A 52 6.69 -20.07 -4.22
C PHE A 52 5.51 -20.09 -3.23
N GLY A 53 5.02 -18.92 -2.83
CA GLY A 53 4.02 -18.75 -1.77
C GLY A 53 4.64 -18.17 -0.52
N TYR A 54 3.83 -17.66 0.39
CA TYR A 54 4.31 -16.97 1.59
C TYR A 54 5.28 -17.87 2.40
N PRO A 55 6.45 -17.36 2.83
CA PRO A 55 6.95 -15.98 2.72
C PRO A 55 7.80 -15.69 1.47
N PHE A 56 7.97 -16.67 0.57
CA PHE A 56 8.68 -16.57 -0.71
C PHE A 56 7.79 -15.95 -1.79
N MET A 57 7.74 -14.63 -1.82
CA MET A 57 6.99 -13.86 -2.81
C MET A 57 7.71 -12.57 -3.19
N ASN A 58 7.20 -11.86 -4.21
CA ASN A 58 7.80 -10.60 -4.60
C ASN A 58 7.71 -9.55 -3.47
N THR A 59 8.79 -8.80 -3.31
CA THR A 59 8.84 -7.62 -2.43
C THR A 59 8.50 -6.37 -3.24
N ILE A 60 8.28 -5.25 -2.55
CA ILE A 60 8.07 -3.95 -3.17
C ILE A 60 9.35 -3.12 -3.03
N SER A 61 9.76 -2.44 -4.10
CA SER A 61 10.89 -1.53 -4.11
C SER A 61 10.49 -0.11 -4.49
N GLY A 62 11.35 0.86 -4.17
CA GLY A 62 11.13 2.27 -4.54
C GLY A 62 9.95 2.89 -3.78
N ASN A 63 9.63 2.37 -2.61
CA ASN A 63 8.48 2.75 -1.79
C ASN A 63 8.80 3.92 -0.85
N THR A 64 9.10 5.09 -1.44
CA THR A 64 9.50 6.30 -0.71
C THR A 64 8.30 7.02 -0.07
N PRO A 65 8.51 7.87 0.96
CA PRO A 65 7.45 8.73 1.50
C PRO A 65 6.73 9.58 0.44
N ALA A 66 7.45 10.06 -0.58
CA ALA A 66 6.88 10.84 -1.67
C ALA A 66 5.92 10.03 -2.55
N ARG A 67 6.29 8.79 -2.93
CA ARG A 67 5.42 7.91 -3.72
C ARG A 67 4.24 7.39 -2.90
N PHE A 68 4.44 7.14 -1.61
CA PHE A 68 3.36 6.83 -0.68
C PHE A 68 2.36 8.00 -0.56
N LYS A 69 2.85 9.24 -0.42
CA LYS A 69 2.02 10.46 -0.43
C LYS A 69 1.19 10.57 -1.71
N GLU A 70 1.82 10.32 -2.86
CA GLU A 70 1.14 10.32 -4.16
C GLU A 70 0.03 9.24 -4.20
N ALA A 71 0.29 8.03 -3.73
CA ALA A 71 -0.72 6.98 -3.64
C ALA A 71 -1.89 7.39 -2.73
N LEU A 72 -1.62 7.97 -1.56
CA LEU A 72 -2.65 8.49 -0.66
C LEU A 72 -3.50 9.59 -1.30
N GLN A 73 -2.86 10.53 -2.01
CA GLN A 73 -3.56 11.59 -2.72
C GLN A 73 -4.49 11.03 -3.81
N LEU A 74 -3.99 10.10 -4.64
CA LEU A 74 -4.78 9.45 -5.67
C LEU A 74 -5.95 8.64 -5.08
N THR A 75 -5.73 7.94 -3.97
CA THR A 75 -6.81 7.23 -3.25
C THR A 75 -7.85 8.20 -2.71
N LYS A 76 -7.44 9.33 -2.12
CA LYS A 76 -8.34 10.38 -1.64
C LYS A 76 -9.19 10.93 -2.79
N ASP A 77 -8.58 11.26 -3.91
CA ASP A 77 -9.26 11.82 -5.08
C ASP A 77 -10.29 10.83 -5.65
N ARG A 78 -9.93 9.54 -5.73
CA ARG A 78 -10.82 8.45 -6.13
C ARG A 78 -12.03 8.30 -5.19
N LEU A 79 -11.83 8.39 -3.87
CA LEU A 79 -12.93 8.35 -2.90
C LEU A 79 -13.85 9.56 -3.04
N LEU A 80 -13.29 10.77 -3.21
CA LEU A 80 -14.06 12.00 -3.34
C LEU A 80 -14.84 12.08 -4.66
N ALA A 81 -14.35 11.46 -5.73
CA ALA A 81 -15.05 11.36 -7.01
C ALA A 81 -16.38 10.59 -6.91
N GLN A 82 -16.54 9.72 -5.90
CA GLN A 82 -17.80 9.04 -5.63
C GLN A 82 -18.67 9.91 -4.71
N GLU A 83 -19.60 10.69 -5.28
CA GLU A 83 -20.40 11.69 -4.53
C GLU A 83 -21.02 11.14 -3.24
N LYS A 84 -21.62 9.94 -3.29
CA LYS A 84 -22.24 9.26 -2.14
C LYS A 84 -21.46 8.03 -1.64
N GLY A 85 -20.20 7.91 -2.07
CA GLY A 85 -19.32 6.81 -1.66
C GLY A 85 -18.84 6.94 -0.21
N PRO A 86 -18.29 5.86 0.37
CA PRO A 86 -17.64 5.96 1.67
C PRO A 86 -16.42 6.89 1.61
N ARG A 87 -16.07 7.49 2.75
CA ARG A 87 -14.87 8.33 2.93
C ARG A 87 -13.87 7.66 3.86
N ILE A 88 -13.69 6.35 3.66
CA ILE A 88 -12.89 5.48 4.51
C ILE A 88 -11.85 4.80 3.64
N LEU A 89 -10.61 4.75 4.10
CA LEU A 89 -9.54 3.91 3.60
C LEU A 89 -8.80 3.28 4.78
N ASN A 90 -8.14 2.16 4.52
CA ASN A 90 -7.25 1.51 5.46
C ASN A 90 -5.80 1.81 5.08
N ILE A 91 -4.91 1.91 6.05
CA ILE A 91 -3.47 1.97 5.78
C ILE A 91 -2.82 0.74 6.43
N ASN A 92 -2.10 -0.03 5.63
CA ASN A 92 -1.27 -1.13 6.13
C ASN A 92 0.17 -0.62 6.32
N CYS A 93 0.74 -0.69 7.52
CA CYS A 93 0.07 -0.70 8.83
C CYS A 93 0.90 0.11 9.83
N TRP A 94 0.53 0.15 11.12
CA TRP A 94 1.33 0.87 12.11
C TRP A 94 2.75 0.31 12.23
N ASN A 95 2.93 -1.01 12.40
CA ASN A 95 4.20 -1.59 12.87
C ASN A 95 4.50 -3.03 12.40
N GLU A 96 4.09 -3.44 11.19
CA GLU A 96 4.46 -4.76 10.63
C GLU A 96 5.87 -4.71 10.02
N TRP A 97 6.86 -4.57 10.90
CA TRP A 97 8.27 -4.53 10.55
C TRP A 97 8.73 -5.79 9.82
N THR A 98 8.22 -6.94 10.23
CA THR A 98 8.58 -8.25 9.66
C THR A 98 8.04 -8.48 8.24
N GLU A 99 7.15 -7.63 7.74
CA GLU A 99 6.68 -7.64 6.35
C GLU A 99 6.99 -6.31 5.64
N GLY A 100 7.87 -5.47 6.18
CA GLY A 100 8.31 -4.24 5.52
C GLY A 100 7.19 -3.23 5.26
N SER A 101 6.10 -3.27 6.03
CA SER A 101 4.88 -2.48 5.83
C SER A 101 4.49 -1.70 7.09
N TYR A 102 5.36 -0.78 7.53
CA TYR A 102 5.23 -0.07 8.81
C TYR A 102 5.13 1.46 8.61
N LEU A 103 4.38 2.14 9.48
CA LEU A 103 4.33 3.60 9.55
C LEU A 103 5.12 4.16 10.74
N GLU A 104 5.42 3.30 11.71
CA GLU A 104 6.24 3.64 12.87
C GLU A 104 7.56 4.31 12.40
N PRO A 105 7.95 5.45 13.01
CA PRO A 105 9.15 6.16 12.59
C PRO A 105 10.39 5.28 12.62
N ASP A 106 11.14 5.27 11.52
CA ASP A 106 12.37 4.50 11.38
C ASP A 106 13.61 5.39 11.51
N THR A 107 14.79 4.81 11.31
CA THR A 107 16.05 5.56 11.32
C THR A 107 16.41 6.20 9.97
N ILE A 108 15.74 5.83 8.87
CA ILE A 108 16.04 6.21 7.48
C ILE A 108 15.15 7.37 7.02
N ASN A 109 13.85 7.14 6.97
CA ASN A 109 12.78 8.07 6.61
C ASN A 109 12.27 8.90 7.80
N LYS A 110 12.63 8.55 9.04
CA LYS A 110 12.16 9.25 10.26
C LYS A 110 10.63 9.30 10.28
N PHE A 111 10.05 10.49 10.28
CA PHE A 111 8.60 10.72 10.27
C PHE A 111 7.98 10.78 8.87
N GLY A 112 8.76 10.59 7.80
CA GLY A 112 8.35 10.91 6.43
C GLY A 112 7.01 10.29 5.99
N TYR A 113 6.71 9.05 6.37
CA TYR A 113 5.42 8.41 6.03
C TYR A 113 4.25 9.01 6.84
N LEU A 114 4.46 9.37 8.11
CA LEU A 114 3.45 10.05 8.92
C LEU A 114 3.21 11.49 8.43
N GLU A 115 4.25 12.19 8.01
CA GLU A 115 4.15 13.51 7.39
C GLU A 115 3.39 13.44 6.06
N ALA A 116 3.62 12.41 5.24
CA ALA A 116 2.84 12.16 4.03
C ALA A 116 1.34 12.01 4.33
N ILE A 117 0.97 11.27 5.39
CA ILE A 117 -0.42 11.15 5.84
C ILE A 117 -0.98 12.50 6.29
N ARG A 118 -0.26 13.22 7.15
CA ARG A 118 -0.65 14.55 7.64
C ARG A 118 -0.88 15.51 6.49
N ASP A 119 0.02 15.54 5.51
CA ASP A 119 -0.07 16.48 4.39
C ASP A 119 -1.30 16.22 3.50
N VAL A 120 -1.76 14.97 3.38
CA VAL A 120 -2.93 14.60 2.57
C VAL A 120 -4.24 14.73 3.35
N PHE A 121 -4.25 14.38 4.64
CA PHE A 121 -5.50 14.26 5.43
C PHE A 121 -5.60 15.16 6.67
N GLY A 122 -4.53 15.80 7.11
CA GLY A 122 -4.47 16.58 8.36
C GLY A 122 -5.07 17.99 8.29
N LYS A 123 -6.04 18.23 7.41
CA LYS A 123 -6.75 19.51 7.27
C LYS A 123 -8.21 19.36 7.66
#